data_AF-A0A0P4VUU3-F1
#
_entry.id   AF-A0A0P4VUU3-F1
#
_cell.length_a   1.000
_cell.length_b   1.000
_cell.length_c   1.000
_cell.angle_alpha   90.00
_cell.angle_beta   90.00
_cell.angle_gamma   90.00
#
_symmetry.space_group_name_H-M   'P 1'
#
loop_
_entity.id
_entity.type
_entity.pdbx_description
1 polymer ?
#
loop_
_entity_poly.entity_id
_entity_poly.type
_entity_poly.pdbx_seq_one_letter_code
_entity_poly.pdbx_strand_id
1 'polypeptide(L)'
;MDWNTWQAWVRAGYGRLDPISWEAANVTLLDLVRPEVHHKVHHHWHSFPPPHPLWHPILGTLYTIIGLLSLTGNGIVLWVFSLTRSLRSGTNLLTINLAFSDLLMMLTQFPILVANCFNQSWMLGPFACEVCGFCGALFGTVSIISLALIALDRYRAIMSPFGSTRLSMKRAAWWVCGVWVYSVAWCVLPFLGWNQYVLEGFLISCSFDYLSDDFWSRSYVVMLFLAAYALPLGVISYCYFYIMSSVKQHDKDILGHQRVQGEVQVFSYHCIALLRDFVHVF
;
A
#
# COMPACT_ATOMS: atom_id res chain seq x y z
N MET A 1 24.28 30.69 7.87
CA MET A 1 23.15 30.90 8.79
C MET A 1 22.94 29.59 9.53
N ASP A 2 22.87 29.59 10.86
CA ASP A 2 22.63 28.36 11.62
C ASP A 2 21.14 27.96 11.58
N TRP A 3 20.79 26.73 11.97
CA TRP A 3 19.42 26.22 11.91
C TRP A 3 18.41 27.08 12.69
N ASN A 4 18.82 27.59 13.85
CA ASN A 4 17.94 28.37 14.72
C ASN A 4 17.72 29.78 14.16
N THR A 5 18.73 30.40 13.54
CA THR A 5 18.61 31.68 12.84
C THR A 5 17.84 31.53 11.54
N TRP A 6 18.04 30.45 10.77
CA TRP A 6 17.27 30.18 9.56
C TRP A 6 15.80 29.90 9.89
N GLN A 7 15.50 29.07 10.90
CA GLN A 7 14.14 28.88 11.37
C GLN A 7 13.55 30.16 11.97
N ALA A 8 14.32 30.98 12.69
CA ALA A 8 13.85 32.26 13.18
C ALA A 8 13.56 33.23 12.04
N TRP A 9 14.34 33.22 10.95
CA TRP A 9 14.13 34.03 9.76
C TRP A 9 12.91 33.57 8.97
N VAL A 10 12.77 32.26 8.71
CA VAL A 10 11.58 31.67 8.10
C VAL A 10 10.36 31.92 8.95
N ARG A 11 10.37 31.68 10.28
CA ARG A 11 9.23 31.96 11.16
C ARG A 11 8.95 33.46 11.33
N ALA A 12 9.96 34.33 11.29
CA ALA A 12 9.76 35.78 11.35
C ALA A 12 9.16 36.33 10.05
N GLY A 13 9.44 35.71 8.89
CA GLY A 13 8.77 35.96 7.62
C GLY A 13 7.38 35.30 7.57
N TYR A 14 7.33 33.96 7.65
CA TYR A 14 6.14 33.12 7.51
C TYR A 14 5.10 33.26 8.64
N GLY A 15 5.52 33.66 9.85
CA GLY A 15 4.65 33.81 11.02
C GLY A 15 4.05 35.21 11.21
N ARG A 16 4.51 36.23 10.46
CA ARG A 16 3.95 37.60 10.50
C ARG A 16 3.28 38.02 9.19
N LEU A 17 3.50 37.29 8.12
CA LEU A 17 3.03 37.66 6.79
C LEU A 17 1.74 36.89 6.48
N ASP A 18 0.66 37.65 6.53
CA ASP A 18 -0.64 37.34 5.94
C ASP A 18 -0.50 36.83 4.48
N PRO A 19 -1.44 36.00 3.98
CA PRO A 19 -1.40 35.52 2.61
C PRO A 19 -1.24 36.60 1.52
N ILE A 20 -1.50 37.86 1.84
CA ILE A 20 -1.39 38.96 0.90
C ILE A 20 0.07 39.39 0.69
N SER A 21 0.96 39.11 1.65
CA SER A 21 2.36 39.56 1.60
C SER A 21 3.35 38.55 1.02
N TRP A 22 3.01 37.26 0.88
CA TRP A 22 3.83 36.31 0.08
C TRP A 22 3.77 36.62 -1.41
N GLU A 23 2.60 37.00 -1.89
CA GLU A 23 2.33 37.37 -3.28
C GLU A 23 3.05 38.68 -3.62
N ALA A 24 3.15 39.58 -2.62
CA ALA A 24 3.90 40.83 -2.72
C ALA A 24 5.43 40.67 -2.63
N ALA A 25 5.94 39.58 -2.02
CA ALA A 25 7.37 39.35 -1.77
C ALA A 25 8.04 38.37 -2.75
N ASN A 26 7.29 37.80 -3.70
CA ASN A 26 7.78 36.85 -4.71
C ASN A 26 8.54 35.64 -4.11
N VAL A 27 8.06 35.13 -2.96
CA VAL A 27 8.63 33.97 -2.25
C VAL A 27 8.18 32.68 -2.92
N THR A 28 9.12 31.75 -3.09
CA THR A 28 8.89 30.44 -3.72
C THR A 28 8.92 29.31 -2.70
N LEU A 29 8.42 28.14 -3.10
CA LEU A 29 8.47 26.92 -2.29
C LEU A 29 9.92 26.52 -1.94
N LEU A 30 10.89 26.83 -2.80
CA LEU A 30 12.32 26.56 -2.59
C LEU A 30 12.88 27.33 -1.39
N ASP A 31 12.40 28.56 -1.15
CA ASP A 31 12.84 29.42 -0.06
C ASP A 31 12.47 28.87 1.33
N LEU A 32 11.48 27.98 1.38
CA LEU A 32 11.06 27.28 2.59
C LEU A 32 11.96 26.10 2.94
N VAL A 33 12.86 25.70 2.05
CA VAL A 33 13.68 24.50 2.24
C VAL A 33 15.12 24.92 2.48
N ARG A 34 15.84 24.13 3.30
CA ARG A 34 17.25 24.41 3.57
C ARG A 34 18.10 24.37 2.30
N PRO A 35 19.10 25.27 2.16
CA PRO A 35 20.01 25.29 1.01
C PRO A 35 20.71 23.96 0.73
N GLU A 36 21.01 23.19 1.78
CA GLU A 36 21.69 21.90 1.67
C GLU A 36 20.91 20.84 0.88
N VAL A 37 19.58 20.95 0.79
CA VAL A 37 18.72 20.03 0.03
C VAL A 37 18.14 20.66 -1.24
N HIS A 38 18.51 21.89 -1.60
CA HIS A 38 18.02 22.54 -2.83
C HIS A 38 18.31 21.71 -4.08
N HIS A 39 19.45 21.02 -4.13
CA HIS A 39 19.80 20.13 -5.23
C HIS A 39 18.89 18.87 -5.33
N LYS A 40 18.07 18.61 -4.31
CA LYS A 40 17.04 17.56 -4.28
C LYS A 40 15.64 18.08 -4.60
N VAL A 41 15.50 19.36 -4.96
CA VAL A 41 14.23 19.96 -5.37
C VAL A 41 14.24 20.10 -6.89
N HIS A 42 13.29 19.47 -7.57
CA HIS A 42 13.17 19.58 -9.02
C HIS A 42 12.78 21.01 -9.43
N HIS A 43 13.32 21.51 -10.54
CA HIS A 43 13.14 22.90 -10.99
C HIS A 43 11.66 23.28 -11.24
N HIS A 44 10.80 22.28 -11.50
CA HIS A 44 9.34 22.46 -11.55
C HIS A 44 8.80 23.15 -10.29
N TRP A 45 9.27 22.75 -9.10
CA TRP A 45 8.78 23.27 -7.83
C TRP A 45 9.22 24.70 -7.53
N HIS A 46 10.22 25.24 -8.25
CA HIS A 46 10.72 26.61 -8.03
C HIS A 46 9.70 27.68 -8.44
N SER A 47 8.78 27.34 -9.35
CA SER A 47 7.79 28.27 -9.87
C SER A 47 6.54 28.40 -8.99
N PHE A 48 6.43 27.62 -7.91
CA PHE A 48 5.23 27.59 -7.07
C PHE A 48 5.41 28.43 -5.81
N PRO A 49 4.37 29.21 -5.43
CA PRO A 49 4.36 29.87 -4.14
C PRO A 49 4.16 28.84 -3.01
N PRO A 50 4.55 29.18 -1.78
CA PRO A 50 4.17 28.45 -0.58
C PRO A 50 2.67 28.14 -0.49
N PRO A 51 2.26 26.93 -0.04
CA PRO A 51 0.86 26.65 0.20
C PRO A 51 0.36 27.46 1.40
N HIS A 52 -0.96 27.69 1.45
CA HIS A 52 -1.58 28.37 2.58
C HIS A 52 -1.18 27.70 3.92
N PRO A 53 -0.78 28.47 4.95
CA PRO A 53 -0.18 27.90 6.18
C PRO A 53 -1.03 26.85 6.91
N LEU A 54 -2.34 26.86 6.72
CA LEU A 54 -3.28 25.87 7.29
C LEU A 54 -3.13 24.47 6.70
N TRP A 55 -2.62 24.32 5.47
CA TRP A 55 -2.48 23.01 4.85
C TRP A 55 -1.51 22.10 5.60
N HIS A 56 -0.42 22.67 6.11
CA HIS A 56 0.58 21.94 6.88
C HIS A 56 0.05 21.27 8.15
N PRO A 57 -0.63 21.97 9.09
CA PRO A 57 -1.23 21.33 10.26
C PRO A 57 -2.41 20.40 9.90
N ILE A 58 -3.18 20.69 8.83
CA ILE A 58 -4.23 19.79 8.36
C ILE A 58 -3.63 18.44 7.93
N LEU A 59 -2.61 18.47 7.06
CA LEU A 59 -1.90 17.26 6.62
C LEU A 59 -1.19 16.57 7.77
N GLY A 60 -0.51 17.32 8.64
CA GLY A 60 0.15 16.77 9.83
C GLY A 60 -0.82 16.02 10.75
N THR A 61 -2.01 16.58 10.98
CA THR A 61 -3.05 15.93 11.78
C THR A 61 -3.61 14.69 11.08
N LEU A 62 -3.88 14.78 9.78
CA LEU A 62 -4.38 13.64 8.99
C LEU A 62 -3.40 12.47 8.99
N TYR A 63 -2.12 12.74 8.68
CA TYR A 63 -1.07 11.71 8.72
C TYR A 63 -0.84 11.18 10.12
N THR A 64 -1.01 12.02 11.16
CA THR A 64 -0.98 11.58 12.56
C THR A 64 -2.04 10.49 12.81
N ILE A 65 -3.28 10.73 12.38
CA ILE A 65 -4.38 9.78 12.54
C ILE A 65 -4.13 8.50 11.74
N ILE A 66 -3.77 8.62 10.46
CA ILE A 66 -3.52 7.47 9.57
C ILE A 66 -2.38 6.60 10.11
N GLY A 67 -1.28 7.21 10.55
CA GLY A 67 -0.13 6.48 11.06
C GLY A 67 -0.43 5.74 12.36
N LEU A 68 -1.16 6.36 13.31
CA LEU A 68 -1.58 5.68 14.53
C LEU A 68 -2.52 4.50 14.26
N LEU A 69 -3.49 4.68 13.35
CA LEU A 69 -4.39 3.60 12.93
C LEU A 69 -3.62 2.46 12.26
N SER A 70 -2.68 2.76 11.38
CA SER A 70 -1.89 1.77 10.67
C SER A 70 -0.92 1.02 11.60
N LEU A 71 -0.23 1.73 12.51
CA LEU A 71 0.61 1.11 13.54
C LEU A 71 -0.18 0.18 14.44
N THR A 72 -1.35 0.63 14.91
CA THR A 72 -2.20 -0.17 15.80
C THR A 72 -2.79 -1.37 15.04
N GLY A 73 -3.37 -1.15 13.86
CA GLY A 73 -4.01 -2.19 13.06
C GLY A 73 -3.04 -3.29 12.63
N ASN A 74 -1.91 -2.92 12.01
CA ASN A 74 -0.91 -3.90 11.60
C ASN A 74 -0.18 -4.54 12.79
N GLY A 75 -0.02 -3.80 13.89
CA GLY A 75 0.49 -4.34 15.16
C GLY A 75 -0.41 -5.43 15.75
N ILE A 76 -1.73 -5.23 15.75
CA ILE A 76 -2.71 -6.24 16.18
C ILE A 76 -2.65 -7.47 15.28
N VAL A 77 -2.54 -7.30 13.96
CA VAL A 77 -2.38 -8.43 13.03
C VAL A 77 -1.14 -9.24 13.39
N LEU A 78 0.03 -8.61 13.52
CA LEU A 78 1.24 -9.34 13.92
C LEU A 78 1.11 -10.04 15.27
N TRP A 79 0.48 -9.38 16.26
CA TRP A 79 0.24 -9.93 17.58
C TRP A 79 -0.63 -11.20 17.53
N VAL A 80 -1.80 -11.13 16.89
CA VAL A 80 -2.78 -12.23 16.83
C VAL A 80 -2.19 -13.45 16.11
N PHE A 81 -1.54 -13.25 14.98
CA PHE A 81 -0.94 -14.34 14.21
C PHE A 81 0.29 -14.94 14.89
N SER A 82 1.01 -14.15 15.71
CA SER A 82 2.15 -14.65 16.49
C SER A 82 1.71 -15.51 17.67
N LEU A 83 0.64 -15.16 18.39
CA LEU A 83 0.17 -15.93 19.54
C LEU A 83 -0.61 -17.19 19.14
N THR A 84 -1.35 -17.15 18.04
CA THR A 84 -2.31 -18.20 17.72
C THR A 84 -1.69 -19.30 16.86
N ARG A 85 -1.27 -20.41 17.48
CA ARG A 85 -0.59 -21.52 16.77
C ARG A 85 -1.41 -22.11 15.62
N SER A 86 -2.73 -22.16 15.73
CA SER A 86 -3.63 -22.66 14.66
C SER A 86 -3.63 -21.77 13.42
N LEU A 87 -3.22 -20.50 13.54
CA LEU A 87 -3.10 -19.56 12.44
C LEU A 87 -1.72 -19.57 11.75
N ARG A 88 -0.76 -20.38 12.22
CA ARG A 88 0.57 -20.47 11.61
C ARG A 88 0.54 -21.38 10.39
N SER A 89 0.15 -20.83 9.24
CA SER A 89 0.13 -21.50 7.94
C SER A 89 0.92 -20.70 6.90
N GLY A 90 1.32 -21.34 5.79
CA GLY A 90 2.05 -20.66 4.72
C GLY A 90 1.26 -19.49 4.12
N THR A 91 -0.05 -19.63 3.93
CA THR A 91 -0.92 -18.54 3.46
C THR A 91 -0.88 -17.34 4.42
N ASN A 92 -0.95 -17.62 5.72
CA ASN A 92 -0.95 -16.58 6.74
C ASN A 92 0.42 -15.91 6.90
N LEU A 93 1.52 -16.58 6.52
CA LEU A 93 2.85 -15.96 6.47
C LEU A 93 2.90 -14.78 5.49
N LEU A 94 2.18 -14.85 4.37
CA LEU A 94 2.08 -13.73 3.42
C LEU A 94 1.33 -12.54 4.03
N THR A 95 0.25 -12.80 4.78
CA THR A 95 -0.48 -11.75 5.52
C THR A 95 0.39 -11.13 6.61
N ILE A 96 1.17 -11.94 7.32
CA ILE A 96 2.15 -11.45 8.31
C ILE A 96 3.20 -10.58 7.63
N ASN A 97 3.71 -10.98 6.46
CA ASN A 97 4.69 -10.18 5.70
C ASN A 97 4.12 -8.82 5.30
N LEU A 98 2.87 -8.79 4.83
CA LEU A 98 2.17 -7.55 4.49
C LEU A 98 2.03 -6.61 5.71
N ALA A 99 1.56 -7.14 6.85
CA ALA A 99 1.46 -6.34 8.07
C ALA A 99 2.84 -5.85 8.55
N PHE A 100 3.88 -6.65 8.38
CA PHE A 100 5.24 -6.29 8.72
C PHE A 100 5.79 -5.17 7.82
N SER A 101 5.56 -5.22 6.50
CA SER A 101 5.98 -4.14 5.59
C SER A 101 5.23 -2.83 5.86
N ASP A 102 3.92 -2.90 6.12
CA ASP A 102 3.13 -1.71 6.45
C ASP A 102 3.57 -1.06 7.77
N LEU A 103 3.94 -1.86 8.79
CA LEU A 103 4.52 -1.33 10.03
C LEU A 103 5.86 -0.65 9.78
N LEU A 104 6.76 -1.27 9.02
CA LEU A 104 8.05 -0.65 8.71
C LEU A 104 7.89 0.64 7.90
N MET A 105 6.92 0.69 6.99
CA MET A 105 6.57 1.91 6.28
C MET A 105 6.14 3.01 7.26
N MET A 106 5.24 2.72 8.19
CA MET A 106 4.81 3.70 9.18
C MET A 106 5.97 4.11 10.10
N LEU A 107 6.73 3.17 10.64
CA LEU A 107 7.85 3.49 11.54
C LEU A 107 8.90 4.40 10.88
N THR A 108 9.12 4.26 9.58
CA THR A 108 10.10 5.07 8.84
C THR A 108 9.54 6.39 8.32
N GLN A 109 8.30 6.43 7.83
CA GLN A 109 7.75 7.62 7.16
C GLN A 109 6.96 8.52 8.10
N PHE A 110 6.10 7.95 8.95
CA PHE A 110 5.11 8.70 9.70
C PHE A 110 5.71 9.77 10.61
N PRO A 111 6.72 9.48 11.47
CA PRO A 111 7.26 10.48 12.39
C PRO A 111 7.90 11.64 11.64
N ILE A 112 8.62 11.33 10.57
CA ILE A 112 9.36 12.31 9.75
C ILE A 112 8.38 13.21 9.01
N LEU A 113 7.36 12.63 8.35
CA LEU A 113 6.35 13.37 7.62
C LEU A 113 5.56 14.31 8.55
N VAL A 114 5.11 13.82 9.70
CA VAL A 114 4.39 14.64 10.70
C VAL A 114 5.27 15.77 11.20
N ALA A 115 6.54 15.51 11.51
CA ALA A 115 7.48 16.53 11.94
C ALA A 115 7.68 17.60 10.85
N ASN A 116 7.85 17.20 9.59
CA ASN A 116 8.00 18.11 8.44
C ASN A 116 6.73 18.94 8.20
N CYS A 117 5.54 18.34 8.37
CA CYS A 117 4.27 19.08 8.32
C CYS A 117 4.27 20.21 9.34
N PHE A 118 4.54 19.95 10.61
CA PHE A 118 4.52 21.00 11.64
C PHE A 118 5.68 22.01 11.54
N ASN A 119 6.76 21.66 10.84
CA ASN A 119 7.85 22.59 10.51
C ASN A 119 7.69 23.26 9.14
N GLN A 120 6.60 22.95 8.43
CA GLN A 120 6.23 23.53 7.12
C GLN A 120 7.30 23.35 6.03
N SER A 121 8.25 22.44 6.24
CA SER A 121 9.43 22.24 5.40
C SER A 121 10.13 20.93 5.74
N TRP A 122 10.94 20.43 4.82
CA TRP A 122 11.82 19.29 5.06
C TRP A 122 12.93 19.64 6.06
N MET A 123 12.88 19.02 7.24
CA MET A 123 13.80 19.33 8.35
C MET A 123 15.05 18.44 8.41
N LEU A 124 15.21 17.48 7.50
CA LEU A 124 16.32 16.53 7.53
C LEU A 124 17.31 16.77 6.38
N GLY A 125 18.47 16.14 6.42
CA GLY A 125 19.48 16.29 5.37
C GLY A 125 19.09 15.60 4.06
N PRO A 126 19.90 15.76 2.99
CA PRO A 126 19.65 15.13 1.69
C PRO A 126 19.70 13.60 1.77
N PHE A 127 20.61 13.04 2.57
CA PHE A 127 20.69 11.59 2.78
C PHE A 127 19.41 11.02 3.42
N ALA A 128 18.82 11.73 4.39
CA ALA A 128 17.57 11.30 4.99
C ALA A 128 16.41 11.32 3.97
N CYS A 129 16.43 12.26 3.03
CA CYS A 129 15.44 12.30 1.95
C CYS A 129 15.53 11.05 1.06
N GLU A 130 16.74 10.66 0.68
CA GLU A 130 16.98 9.45 -0.11
C GLU A 130 16.55 8.19 0.63
N VAL A 131 16.92 8.05 1.91
CA VAL A 131 16.52 6.91 2.74
C VAL A 131 15.00 6.86 2.92
N CYS A 132 14.34 7.99 3.15
CA CYS A 132 12.89 8.04 3.27
C CYS A 132 12.21 7.65 1.96
N GLY A 133 12.64 8.21 0.82
CA GLY A 133 12.11 7.85 -0.49
C GLY A 133 12.31 6.36 -0.80
N PHE A 134 13.48 5.82 -0.48
CA PHE A 134 13.78 4.40 -0.61
C PHE A 134 12.87 3.53 0.25
N CYS A 135 12.76 3.82 1.55
CA CYS A 135 11.91 3.06 2.46
C CYS A 135 10.44 3.10 2.02
N GLY A 136 9.93 4.27 1.62
CA GLY A 136 8.58 4.43 1.09
C GLY A 136 8.34 3.54 -0.13
N ALA A 137 9.23 3.61 -1.12
CA ALA A 137 9.15 2.80 -2.33
C ALA A 137 9.29 1.29 -2.03
N LEU A 138 10.25 0.91 -1.19
CA LEU A 138 10.54 -0.48 -0.83
C LEU A 138 9.33 -1.13 -0.16
N PHE A 139 8.84 -0.54 0.93
CA PHE A 139 7.76 -1.14 1.69
C PHE A 139 6.44 -1.12 0.90
N GLY A 140 6.20 -0.08 0.09
CA GLY A 140 5.04 -0.04 -0.80
C GLY A 140 5.08 -1.16 -1.84
N THR A 141 6.25 -1.40 -2.45
CA THR A 141 6.45 -2.47 -3.42
C THR A 141 6.32 -3.84 -2.76
N VAL A 142 6.89 -4.04 -1.56
CA VAL A 142 6.70 -5.28 -0.78
C VAL A 142 5.22 -5.54 -0.51
N SER A 143 4.45 -4.52 -0.11
CA SER A 143 3.02 -4.66 0.20
C SER A 143 2.19 -5.05 -1.03
N ILE A 144 2.34 -4.36 -2.17
CA ILE A 144 1.54 -4.65 -3.37
C ILE A 144 1.88 -6.01 -4.00
N ILE A 145 3.16 -6.41 -3.99
CA ILE A 145 3.58 -7.73 -4.48
C ILE A 145 3.08 -8.83 -3.51
N SER A 146 3.12 -8.58 -2.20
CA SER A 146 2.54 -9.50 -1.21
C SER A 146 1.05 -9.70 -1.44
N LEU A 147 0.29 -8.63 -1.72
CA LEU A 147 -1.13 -8.70 -2.08
C LEU A 147 -1.37 -9.55 -3.34
N ALA A 148 -0.55 -9.39 -4.38
CA ALA A 148 -0.63 -10.21 -5.59
C ALA A 148 -0.37 -11.69 -5.30
N LEU A 149 0.60 -12.02 -4.46
CA LEU A 149 0.87 -13.41 -4.06
C LEU A 149 -0.22 -14.01 -3.17
N ILE A 150 -0.83 -13.21 -2.29
CA ILE A 150 -2.01 -13.62 -1.52
C ILE A 150 -3.16 -13.94 -2.46
N ALA A 151 -3.45 -13.07 -3.44
CA ALA A 151 -4.51 -13.31 -4.42
C ALA A 151 -4.26 -14.60 -5.23
N LEU A 152 -3.00 -14.84 -5.65
CA LEU A 152 -2.60 -16.04 -6.36
C LEU A 152 -2.74 -17.31 -5.52
N ASP A 153 -2.37 -17.26 -4.24
CA ASP A 153 -2.54 -18.39 -3.31
C ASP A 153 -4.02 -18.73 -3.14
N ARG A 154 -4.87 -17.71 -2.94
CA ARG A 154 -6.33 -17.88 -2.82
C ARG A 154 -6.93 -18.46 -4.08
N TYR A 155 -6.53 -17.95 -5.25
CA TYR A 155 -6.96 -18.49 -6.54
C TYR A 155 -6.61 -19.97 -6.68
N ARG A 156 -5.36 -20.34 -6.40
CA ARG A 156 -4.90 -21.74 -6.49
C ARG A 156 -5.62 -22.65 -5.49
N ALA A 157 -5.90 -22.16 -4.29
CA ALA A 157 -6.60 -22.92 -3.26
C ALA A 157 -8.06 -23.22 -3.64
N ILE A 158 -8.75 -22.24 -4.25
CA ILE A 158 -10.17 -22.34 -4.60
C ILE A 158 -10.38 -23.09 -5.93
N MET A 159 -9.56 -22.81 -6.94
CA MET A 159 -9.77 -23.31 -8.30
C MET A 159 -9.22 -24.71 -8.56
N SER A 160 -8.64 -25.39 -7.55
CA SER A 160 -8.05 -26.71 -7.71
C SER A 160 -9.05 -27.82 -7.32
N PRO A 161 -9.66 -28.54 -8.28
CA PRO A 161 -10.72 -29.52 -8.02
C PRO A 161 -10.26 -30.78 -7.26
N PHE A 162 -8.96 -31.12 -7.29
CA PHE A 162 -8.42 -32.34 -6.69
C PHE A 162 -7.57 -32.10 -5.43
N GLY A 163 -7.86 -31.02 -4.70
CA GLY A 163 -7.16 -30.67 -3.47
C GLY A 163 -5.86 -29.94 -3.75
N SER A 164 -5.92 -28.61 -3.84
CA SER A 164 -4.71 -27.79 -3.79
C SER A 164 -3.96 -28.13 -2.51
N THR A 165 -2.70 -28.58 -2.63
CA THR A 165 -1.85 -28.74 -1.46
C THR A 165 -1.69 -27.36 -0.85
N ARG A 166 -2.17 -27.20 0.40
CA ARG A 166 -2.04 -25.94 1.15
C ARG A 166 -0.62 -25.42 1.04
N LEU A 167 -0.47 -24.10 0.89
CA LEU A 167 0.84 -23.47 0.75
C LEU A 167 1.75 -23.90 1.91
N SER A 168 2.80 -24.65 1.58
CA SER A 168 3.74 -25.12 2.57
C SER A 168 4.52 -23.95 3.16
N MET A 169 4.88 -24.04 4.43
CA MET A 169 5.64 -22.97 5.11
C MET A 169 6.95 -22.65 4.39
N LYS A 170 7.64 -23.69 3.87
CA LYS A 170 8.86 -23.53 3.09
C LYS A 170 8.63 -22.72 1.81
N ARG A 171 7.56 -23.03 1.07
CA ARG A 171 7.22 -22.32 -0.18
C ARG A 171 6.80 -20.88 0.10
N ALA A 172 6.02 -20.65 1.16
CA ALA A 172 5.66 -19.30 1.58
C ALA A 172 6.88 -18.47 1.99
N ALA A 173 7.84 -19.06 2.72
CA ALA A 173 9.08 -18.38 3.07
C ALA A 173 9.90 -17.99 1.82
N TRP A 174 10.01 -18.88 0.84
CA TRP A 174 10.65 -18.57 -0.44
C TRP A 174 9.95 -17.43 -1.19
N TRP A 175 8.62 -17.41 -1.18
CA TRP A 175 7.84 -16.32 -1.76
C TRP A 175 8.13 -15.00 -1.07
N VAL A 176 8.09 -14.97 0.27
CA VAL A 176 8.43 -13.78 1.06
C VAL A 176 9.84 -13.29 0.72
N CYS A 177 10.85 -14.17 0.76
CA CYS A 177 12.21 -13.80 0.36
C CYS A 177 12.27 -13.23 -1.06
N GLY A 178 11.55 -13.85 -2.00
CA GLY A 178 11.44 -13.37 -3.37
C GLY A 178 10.83 -11.96 -3.47
N VAL A 179 9.80 -11.66 -2.68
CA VAL A 179 9.20 -10.31 -2.62
C VAL A 179 10.23 -9.28 -2.16
N TRP A 180 10.95 -9.55 -1.08
CA TRP A 180 11.96 -8.62 -0.56
C TRP A 180 13.09 -8.39 -1.56
N VAL A 181 13.62 -9.46 -2.15
CA VAL A 181 14.69 -9.35 -3.17
C VAL A 181 14.19 -8.58 -4.40
N TYR A 182 12.98 -8.88 -4.88
CA TYR A 182 12.37 -8.18 -6.00
C TYR A 182 12.20 -6.68 -5.72
N SER A 183 11.62 -6.33 -4.57
CA SER A 183 11.40 -4.93 -4.21
C SER A 183 12.70 -4.17 -4.01
N VAL A 184 13.70 -4.76 -3.34
CA VAL A 184 15.03 -4.15 -3.18
C VAL A 184 15.69 -3.95 -4.54
N ALA A 185 15.62 -4.95 -5.44
CA ALA A 185 16.24 -4.88 -6.75
C ALA A 185 15.73 -3.69 -7.58
N TRP A 186 14.44 -3.32 -7.45
CA TRP A 186 13.88 -2.13 -8.11
C TRP A 186 14.20 -0.84 -7.35
N CYS A 187 13.99 -0.82 -6.04
CA CYS A 187 14.12 0.41 -5.24
C CYS A 187 15.57 0.83 -5.00
N VAL A 188 16.56 -0.03 -5.19
CA VAL A 188 17.97 0.36 -5.06
C VAL A 188 18.50 1.09 -6.30
N LEU A 189 17.83 0.93 -7.46
CA LEU A 189 18.32 1.47 -8.74
C LEU A 189 18.53 2.99 -8.77
N PRO A 190 17.71 3.82 -8.09
CA PRO A 190 17.98 5.25 -7.97
C PRO A 190 19.30 5.58 -7.25
N PHE A 191 19.77 4.73 -6.32
CA PHE A 191 21.11 4.90 -5.73
C PHE A 191 22.23 4.50 -6.69
N LEU A 192 21.94 3.66 -7.68
CA LEU A 192 22.88 3.20 -8.68
C LEU A 192 22.89 4.09 -9.94
N GLY A 193 22.17 5.20 -9.91
CA GLY A 193 22.14 6.20 -10.99
C GLY A 193 21.03 6.01 -12.02
N TRP A 194 20.14 5.02 -11.87
CA TRP A 194 18.95 4.92 -12.69
C TRP A 194 17.78 5.58 -11.95
N ASN A 195 17.58 6.88 -12.22
CA ASN A 195 16.74 7.83 -11.45
C ASN A 195 17.40 8.29 -10.14
N GLN A 196 16.71 9.08 -9.32
CA GLN A 196 17.16 9.63 -8.04
C GLN A 196 15.97 9.86 -7.09
N TYR A 197 16.24 9.86 -5.78
CA TYR A 197 15.25 10.28 -4.77
C TYR A 197 15.33 11.79 -4.51
N VAL A 198 14.20 12.47 -4.62
CA VAL A 198 14.03 13.93 -4.57
C VAL A 198 12.83 14.31 -3.71
N LEU A 199 12.76 15.58 -3.28
CA LEU A 199 11.59 16.12 -2.59
C LEU A 199 10.42 16.27 -3.56
N GLU A 200 9.21 16.07 -3.06
CA GLU A 200 7.99 16.18 -3.86
C GLU A 200 6.90 17.04 -3.20
N GLY A 201 5.94 17.48 -4.01
CA GLY A 201 4.72 18.15 -3.54
C GLY A 201 5.01 19.40 -2.73
N PHE A 202 4.60 19.40 -1.45
CA PHE A 202 4.85 20.51 -0.51
C PHE A 202 6.28 20.52 0.07
N LEU A 203 7.20 19.73 -0.48
CA LEU A 203 8.59 19.60 -0.03
C LEU A 203 8.70 19.18 1.45
N ILE A 204 7.80 18.28 1.87
CA ILE A 204 7.75 17.67 3.21
C ILE A 204 7.93 16.15 3.17
N SER A 205 7.96 15.56 1.97
CA SER A 205 8.19 14.14 1.71
C SER A 205 9.18 13.98 0.55
N CYS A 206 9.71 12.76 0.41
CA CYS A 206 10.64 12.41 -0.65
C CYS A 206 10.16 11.17 -1.40
N SER A 207 10.36 11.16 -2.71
CA SER A 207 9.98 10.08 -3.62
C SER A 207 11.01 9.98 -4.76
N PHE A 208 10.83 9.02 -5.65
CA PHE A 208 11.64 8.95 -6.88
C PHE A 208 11.28 10.11 -7.82
N ASP A 209 12.21 10.52 -8.67
CA ASP A 209 12.03 11.63 -9.60
C ASP A 209 11.15 11.21 -10.79
N TYR A 210 9.90 11.65 -10.78
CA TYR A 210 8.94 11.44 -11.86
C TYR A 210 8.75 12.67 -12.77
N LEU A 211 9.52 13.75 -12.55
CA LEU A 211 9.37 15.00 -13.29
C LEU A 211 10.47 15.19 -14.34
N SER A 212 11.67 14.65 -14.08
CA SER A 212 12.79 14.80 -15.02
C SER A 212 12.48 14.17 -16.39
N ASP A 213 12.81 14.92 -17.44
CA ASP A 213 12.56 14.55 -18.84
C ASP A 213 13.64 13.61 -19.42
N ASP A 214 14.72 13.36 -18.67
CA ASP A 214 15.81 12.53 -19.15
C ASP A 214 15.38 11.06 -19.35
N PHE A 215 16.04 10.40 -20.30
CA PHE A 215 15.72 9.03 -20.68
C PHE A 215 15.84 8.05 -19.51
N TRP A 216 16.83 8.23 -18.62
CA TRP A 216 17.05 7.34 -17.49
C TRP A 216 15.92 7.44 -16.46
N SER A 217 15.55 8.66 -16.07
CA SER A 217 14.44 8.89 -15.13
C SER A 217 13.11 8.40 -15.69
N ARG A 218 12.79 8.73 -16.94
CA ARG A 218 11.55 8.29 -17.59
C ARG A 218 11.45 6.78 -17.76
N SER A 219 12.53 6.14 -18.22
CA SER A 219 12.55 4.68 -18.36
C SER A 219 12.38 3.99 -17.01
N TYR A 220 13.00 4.49 -15.94
CA TYR A 220 12.80 3.96 -14.59
C TYR A 220 11.34 4.06 -14.16
N VAL A 221 10.70 5.24 -14.32
CA VAL A 221 9.30 5.45 -13.93
C VAL A 221 8.38 4.48 -14.67
N VAL A 222 8.56 4.30 -15.99
CA VAL A 222 7.78 3.36 -16.79
C VAL A 222 8.00 1.92 -16.34
N MET A 223 9.25 1.51 -16.12
CA MET A 223 9.57 0.15 -15.69
C MET A 223 9.04 -0.14 -14.29
N LEU A 224 9.18 0.81 -13.35
CA LEU A 224 8.62 0.71 -12.01
C LEU A 224 7.09 0.65 -12.04
N PHE A 225 6.43 1.45 -12.90
CA PHE A 225 4.98 1.36 -13.10
C PHE A 225 4.56 -0.04 -13.59
N LEU A 226 5.27 -0.60 -14.57
CA LEU A 226 4.97 -1.95 -15.05
C LEU A 226 5.21 -3.01 -13.96
N ALA A 227 6.33 -2.91 -13.24
CA ALA A 227 6.80 -3.88 -12.27
C ALA A 227 6.06 -3.85 -10.92
N ALA A 228 5.74 -2.66 -10.42
CA ALA A 228 5.20 -2.43 -9.08
C ALA A 228 3.73 -1.97 -9.08
N TYR A 229 3.13 -1.73 -10.24
CA TYR A 229 1.71 -1.38 -10.35
C TYR A 229 0.94 -2.26 -11.35
N ALA A 230 1.30 -2.23 -12.63
CA ALA A 230 0.52 -2.90 -13.67
C ALA A 230 0.53 -4.43 -13.54
N LEU A 231 1.71 -5.03 -13.33
CA LEU A 231 1.85 -6.48 -13.14
C LEU A 231 1.10 -6.97 -11.88
N PRO A 232 1.32 -6.40 -10.67
CA PRO A 232 0.56 -6.81 -9.48
C PRO A 232 -0.95 -6.65 -9.65
N LEU A 233 -1.39 -5.51 -10.21
CA LEU A 233 -2.81 -5.24 -10.42
C LEU A 233 -3.41 -6.25 -11.40
N GLY A 234 -2.73 -6.53 -12.52
CA GLY A 234 -3.16 -7.54 -13.49
C GLY A 234 -3.32 -8.93 -12.86
N VAL A 235 -2.36 -9.35 -12.02
CA VAL A 235 -2.44 -10.63 -11.29
C VAL A 235 -3.63 -10.64 -10.32
N ILE A 236 -3.81 -9.58 -9.53
CA ILE A 236 -4.92 -9.46 -8.56
C ILE A 236 -6.26 -9.51 -9.30
N SER A 237 -6.44 -8.68 -10.33
CA SER A 237 -7.67 -8.61 -11.12
C SER A 237 -7.99 -9.95 -11.77
N TYR A 238 -7.02 -10.61 -12.39
CA TYR A 238 -7.19 -11.95 -12.96
C TYR A 238 -7.65 -12.95 -11.89
N CYS A 239 -6.94 -13.05 -10.77
CA CYS A 239 -7.24 -13.99 -9.71
C CYS A 239 -8.66 -13.80 -9.16
N TYR A 240 -9.02 -12.57 -8.81
CA TYR A 240 -10.33 -12.28 -8.22
C TYR A 240 -11.49 -12.39 -9.22
N PHE A 241 -11.27 -12.09 -10.50
CA PHE A 241 -12.29 -12.29 -11.54
C PHE A 241 -12.73 -13.75 -11.62
N TYR A 242 -11.77 -14.69 -11.67
CA TYR A 242 -12.08 -16.11 -11.74
C TYR A 242 -12.61 -16.68 -10.42
N ILE A 243 -12.09 -16.24 -9.26
CA ILE A 243 -12.64 -16.62 -7.95
C ILE A 243 -14.13 -16.27 -7.89
N MET A 244 -14.48 -15.01 -8.22
CA MET A 244 -15.88 -14.56 -8.18
C MET A 244 -16.76 -15.32 -9.17
N SER A 245 -16.22 -15.68 -10.33
CA SER A 245 -16.94 -16.46 -11.35
C SER A 245 -17.22 -17.89 -10.87
N SER A 246 -16.23 -18.52 -10.20
CA SER A 246 -16.39 -19.85 -9.61
C SER A 246 -17.38 -19.86 -8.45
N VAL A 247 -17.33 -18.86 -7.56
CA VAL A 247 -18.30 -18.72 -6.46
C VAL A 247 -19.73 -18.61 -7.00
N LYS A 248 -19.96 -17.77 -8.02
CA LYS A 248 -21.28 -17.62 -8.65
C LYS A 248 -21.79 -18.92 -9.27
N GLN A 249 -20.91 -19.74 -9.84
CA GLN A 249 -21.31 -21.04 -10.39
C GLN A 249 -21.66 -22.01 -9.26
N HIS A 250 -20.84 -22.06 -8.21
CA HIS A 250 -21.08 -22.93 -7.06
C HIS A 250 -22.39 -22.60 -6.34
N ASP A 251 -22.73 -21.31 -6.20
CA ASP A 251 -24.01 -20.88 -5.64
C ASP A 251 -25.21 -21.38 -6.47
N LYS A 252 -25.10 -21.32 -7.81
CA LYS A 252 -26.14 -21.86 -8.70
C LYS A 252 -26.28 -23.37 -8.56
N ASP A 253 -25.16 -24.09 -8.44
CA ASP A 253 -25.16 -25.55 -8.30
C ASP A 253 -25.78 -25.97 -6.95
N ILE A 254 -25.47 -25.24 -5.85
CA ILE A 254 -26.09 -25.46 -4.54
C ILE A 254 -27.61 -25.22 -4.59
N LEU A 255 -28.05 -24.11 -5.21
CA LEU A 255 -29.47 -23.81 -5.37
C LEU A 255 -30.17 -24.86 -6.25
N GLY A 256 -29.49 -25.37 -7.28
CA GLY A 256 -29.95 -26.49 -8.09
C GLY A 256 -30.14 -27.77 -7.28
N HIS A 257 -29.14 -28.16 -6.49
CA HIS A 257 -29.23 -29.33 -5.60
C HIS A 257 -30.32 -29.19 -4.54
N GLN A 258 -30.51 -28.01 -3.95
CA GLN A 258 -31.59 -27.75 -3.00
C GLN A 258 -32.97 -27.87 -3.65
N ARG A 259 -33.14 -27.37 -4.89
CA ARG A 259 -34.40 -27.54 -5.65
C ARG A 259 -34.69 -29.01 -5.93
N VAL A 260 -33.70 -29.76 -6.42
CA VAL A 260 -33.85 -31.19 -6.71
C VAL A 260 -34.15 -31.99 -5.44
N GLN A 261 -33.46 -31.72 -4.32
CA GLN A 261 -33.78 -32.35 -3.03
C GLN A 261 -35.22 -32.05 -2.57
N GLY A 262 -35.69 -30.81 -2.75
CA GLY A 262 -37.08 -30.44 -2.47
C GLY A 262 -38.09 -31.21 -3.32
N GLU A 263 -37.87 -31.32 -4.62
CA GLU A 263 -38.74 -32.08 -5.54
C GLU A 263 -38.80 -33.58 -5.17
N VAL A 264 -37.66 -34.19 -4.87
CA VAL A 264 -37.60 -35.61 -4.42
C VAL A 264 -38.37 -35.80 -3.12
N GLN A 265 -38.28 -34.85 -2.19
CA GLN A 265 -38.98 -34.93 -0.91
C GLN A 265 -40.51 -34.83 -1.08
N VAL A 266 -41.00 -33.92 -1.94
CA VAL A 266 -42.43 -33.80 -2.28
C VAL A 266 -42.95 -35.07 -2.95
N PHE A 267 -42.20 -35.64 -3.90
CA PHE A 267 -42.58 -36.88 -4.56
C PHE A 267 -42.68 -38.05 -3.57
N SER A 268 -41.74 -38.16 -2.63
CA SER A 268 -41.77 -39.17 -1.56
C SER A 268 -43.01 -39.03 -0.66
N TYR A 269 -43.39 -37.81 -0.26
CA TYR A 269 -44.61 -37.60 0.55
C TYR A 269 -45.87 -37.99 -0.22
N HIS A 270 -45.94 -37.68 -1.52
CA HIS A 270 -47.09 -38.03 -2.35
C HIS A 270 -47.22 -39.56 -2.52
N CYS A 271 -46.10 -40.26 -2.71
CA CYS A 271 -46.08 -41.72 -2.79
C CYS A 271 -46.53 -42.38 -1.46
N ILE A 272 -46.10 -41.85 -0.32
CA ILE A 272 -46.52 -42.32 1.02
C ILE A 272 -48.02 -42.08 1.24
N ALA A 273 -48.55 -40.93 0.84
CA ALA A 273 -49.97 -40.62 0.95
C ALA A 273 -50.83 -41.58 0.10
N LEU A 274 -50.43 -41.83 -1.15
CA LEU A 274 -51.10 -42.79 -2.04
C LEU A 274 -51.05 -44.22 -1.49
N LEU A 275 -49.91 -44.64 -0.92
CA LEU A 275 -49.80 -45.94 -0.25
C LEU A 275 -50.73 -46.04 0.96
N ARG A 276 -50.87 -44.97 1.75
CA ARG A 276 -51.78 -44.93 2.91
C ARG A 276 -53.24 -45.03 2.48
N ASP A 277 -53.62 -44.35 1.41
CA ASP A 277 -54.98 -44.40 0.86
C ASP A 277 -55.28 -45.79 0.26
N PHE A 278 -54.30 -46.42 -0.40
CA PHE A 278 -54.45 -47.79 -0.93
C PHE A 278 -54.65 -48.82 0.19
N VAL A 279 -53.92 -48.69 1.31
CA VAL A 279 -54.08 -49.57 2.49
C VAL A 279 -55.41 -49.34 3.23
N HIS A 280 -56.04 -48.19 3.09
CA HIS A 280 -57.36 -47.92 3.71
C HIS A 280 -58.56 -48.40 2.88
N VAL A 281 -58.35 -48.70 1.60
CA VAL A 281 -59.41 -49.16 0.67
C VAL A 281 -59.49 -50.69 0.61
N PHE A 282 -58.48 -51.41 1.11
CA PHE A 282 -58.45 -52.87 1.25
C PHE A 282 -58.43 -53.29 2.71
#